data_AF-A0A958TL33-F1
#
_entry.id   AF-A0A958TL33-F1
#
_cell.length_a   1.000
_cell.length_b   1.000
_cell.length_c   1.000
_cell.angle_alpha   90.00
_cell.angle_beta   90.00
_cell.angle_gamma   90.00
#
_symmetry.space_group_name_H-M   'P 1'
#
loop_
_entity.id
_entity.type
_entity.pdbx_description
1 polymer ?
#
loop_
_entity_poly.entity_id
_entity_poly.type
_entity_poly.pdbx_seq_one_letter_code
_entity_poly.pdbx_strand_id
1 'polypeptide(L)'
;MKTNVTLSLSKCLLTLSLILLSSCRTVKKEWIKETFAEKSELTQFVQQTQKTQETLKTEISETLREELRETLREETSKTSESETETTNVTGSIEAEEGKEKSVTIGGTTITSNGANVSFSTSNTKTSTKEFESQLQELTQQLQSERSLTQSLQTEVNSLKSENVFIKSEIERLRTSQSKQTTKRNFTLTTWLIIIGFVVLALLAYKFRRKLKFI
;
A
#
# COMPACT_ATOMS: atom_id res chain seq x y z
N MET A 1 33.68 13.94 -73.85
CA MET A 1 33.00 12.78 -73.21
C MET A 1 33.24 12.65 -71.68
N LYS A 2 33.75 13.65 -70.94
CA LYS A 2 34.05 13.54 -69.48
C LYS A 2 33.05 14.22 -68.54
N THR A 3 32.10 15.00 -69.05
CA THR A 3 31.16 15.79 -68.23
C THR A 3 29.92 15.02 -67.76
N ASN A 4 29.52 13.94 -68.45
CA ASN A 4 28.32 13.17 -68.09
C ASN A 4 28.48 12.31 -66.82
N VAL A 5 29.70 11.85 -66.50
CA VAL A 5 29.93 10.99 -65.32
C VAL A 5 29.89 11.78 -64.01
N THR A 6 30.39 13.03 -64.02
CA THR A 6 30.38 13.90 -62.84
C THR A 6 28.97 14.39 -62.47
N LEU A 7 28.10 14.57 -63.46
CA LEU A 7 26.71 14.97 -63.22
C LEU A 7 25.89 13.81 -62.62
N SER A 8 26.17 12.57 -63.04
CA SER A 8 25.52 11.35 -62.51
C SER A 8 25.88 11.10 -61.04
N LEU A 9 27.17 11.18 -60.69
CA LEU A 9 27.64 11.00 -59.31
C LEU A 9 27.11 12.08 -58.35
N SER A 10 27.01 13.33 -58.80
CA SER A 10 26.43 14.40 -58.00
C SER A 10 24.95 14.17 -57.71
N LYS A 11 24.19 13.65 -58.69
CA LYS A 11 22.77 13.31 -58.50
C LYS A 11 22.59 12.12 -57.56
N CYS A 12 23.43 11.09 -57.66
CA CYS A 12 23.42 9.96 -56.72
C CYS A 12 23.76 10.37 -55.27
N LEU A 13 24.72 11.27 -55.06
CA LEU A 13 25.04 11.76 -53.72
C LEU A 13 23.90 12.61 -53.12
N LEU A 14 23.20 13.38 -53.94
CA LEU A 14 22.08 14.21 -53.51
C LEU A 14 20.84 13.36 -53.18
N THR A 15 20.57 12.30 -53.95
CA THR A 15 19.50 11.35 -53.62
C THR A 15 19.82 10.52 -52.38
N LEU A 16 21.08 10.11 -52.20
CA LEU A 16 21.50 9.38 -51.01
C LEU A 16 21.41 10.25 -49.73
N SER A 17 21.75 11.54 -49.83
CA SER A 17 21.60 12.47 -48.69
C SER A 17 20.14 12.74 -48.36
N LEU A 18 19.26 12.86 -49.37
CA LEU A 18 17.82 12.99 -49.17
C LEU A 18 17.22 11.74 -48.49
N ILE A 19 17.64 10.55 -48.89
CA ILE A 19 17.18 9.28 -48.27
C ILE A 19 17.63 9.23 -46.80
N LEU A 20 18.88 9.58 -46.49
CA LEU A 20 19.39 9.63 -45.11
C LEU A 20 18.66 10.69 -44.24
N LEU A 21 18.33 11.85 -44.81
CA LEU A 21 17.57 12.90 -44.13
C LEU A 21 16.10 12.49 -43.88
N SER A 22 15.49 11.72 -44.79
CA SER A 22 14.14 11.18 -44.58
C SER A 22 14.10 10.11 -43.48
N SER A 23 15.11 9.24 -43.39
CA SER A 23 15.18 8.19 -42.36
C SER A 23 15.43 8.74 -40.96
N CYS A 24 16.15 9.86 -40.81
CA CYS A 24 16.30 10.51 -39.50
C CYS A 24 15.01 11.13 -38.96
N ARG A 25 14.10 11.56 -39.85
CA ARG A 25 12.80 12.14 -39.44
C ARG A 25 11.81 11.08 -38.94
N THR A 26 11.83 9.88 -39.52
CA THR A 26 10.97 8.77 -39.09
C THR A 26 11.41 8.23 -37.73
N VAL A 27 12.71 7.97 -37.52
CA VAL A 27 13.24 7.50 -36.24
C VAL A 27 12.98 8.48 -35.09
N LYS A 28 13.11 9.79 -35.34
CA LYS A 28 12.80 10.82 -34.32
C LYS A 28 11.30 10.88 -33.97
N LYS A 29 10.42 10.64 -34.95
CA LYS A 29 8.96 10.60 -34.71
C LYS A 29 8.55 9.38 -33.90
N GLU A 30 9.12 8.22 -34.17
CA GLU A 30 8.81 7.00 -33.42
C GLU A 30 9.32 7.07 -31.98
N TRP A 31 10.56 7.55 -31.77
CA TRP A 31 11.10 7.72 -30.42
C TRP A 31 10.27 8.68 -29.56
N ILE A 32 9.81 9.80 -30.13
CA ILE A 32 8.92 10.74 -29.43
C ILE A 32 7.57 10.10 -29.11
N LYS A 33 7.05 9.26 -30.00
CA LYS A 33 5.75 8.60 -29.83
C LYS A 33 5.80 7.52 -28.74
N GLU A 34 6.85 6.71 -28.70
CA GLU A 34 7.10 5.74 -27.62
C GLU A 34 7.30 6.44 -26.27
N THR A 35 8.12 7.49 -26.22
CA THR A 35 8.36 8.22 -24.96
C THR A 35 7.08 8.89 -24.42
N PHE A 36 6.21 9.39 -25.31
CA PHE A 36 4.91 9.93 -24.91
C PHE A 36 3.93 8.85 -24.46
N ALA A 37 3.91 7.70 -25.14
CA ALA A 37 3.07 6.56 -24.77
C ALA A 37 3.46 6.03 -23.38
N GLU A 38 4.75 5.79 -23.15
CA GLU A 38 5.29 5.32 -21.86
C GLU A 38 5.01 6.32 -20.73
N LYS A 39 5.15 7.62 -20.99
CA LYS A 39 4.80 8.66 -20.00
C LYS A 39 3.29 8.70 -19.72
N SER A 40 2.46 8.42 -20.72
CA SER A 40 1.00 8.37 -20.54
C SER A 40 0.57 7.14 -19.73
N GLU A 41 1.17 5.97 -19.98
CA GLU A 41 0.90 4.73 -19.24
C GLU A 41 1.37 4.86 -17.79
N LEU A 42 2.55 5.44 -17.56
CA LEU A 42 3.05 5.70 -16.21
C LEU A 42 2.14 6.68 -15.44
N THR A 43 1.59 7.68 -16.12
CA THR A 43 0.65 8.63 -15.49
C THR A 43 -0.67 7.94 -15.14
N GLN A 44 -1.19 7.08 -16.03
CA GLN A 44 -2.39 6.28 -15.75
C GLN A 44 -2.17 5.31 -14.58
N PHE A 45 -1.00 4.67 -14.52
CA PHE A 45 -0.64 3.77 -13.42
C PHE A 45 -0.54 4.50 -12.08
N VAL A 46 0.08 5.68 -12.04
CA VAL A 46 0.14 6.54 -10.83
C VAL A 46 -1.27 6.98 -10.40
N GLN A 47 -2.14 7.34 -11.34
CA GLN A 47 -3.50 7.75 -11.02
C GLN A 47 -4.35 6.58 -10.50
N GLN A 48 -4.16 5.38 -11.07
CA GLN A 48 -4.84 4.16 -10.61
C GLN A 48 -4.38 3.75 -9.21
N THR A 49 -3.07 3.79 -8.93
CA THR A 49 -2.52 3.48 -7.61
C THR A 49 -2.98 4.48 -6.54
N GLN A 50 -3.08 5.77 -6.86
CA GLN A 50 -3.67 6.77 -5.96
C GLN A 50 -5.14 6.48 -5.67
N LYS A 51 -5.93 6.14 -6.70
CA LYS A 51 -7.35 5.79 -6.52
C LYS A 51 -7.51 4.58 -5.61
N THR A 52 -6.70 3.53 -5.81
CA THR A 52 -6.70 2.35 -4.94
C THR A 52 -6.33 2.70 -3.50
N GLN A 53 -5.35 3.59 -3.30
CA GLN A 53 -4.96 4.07 -1.96
C GLN A 53 -6.09 4.79 -1.24
N GLU A 54 -6.81 5.68 -1.93
CA GLU A 54 -7.94 6.41 -1.34
C GLU A 54 -9.13 5.49 -1.05
N THR A 55 -9.41 4.51 -1.92
CA THR A 55 -10.42 3.48 -1.65
C THR A 55 -10.07 2.68 -0.39
N LEU A 56 -8.83 2.20 -0.28
CA LEU A 56 -8.36 1.45 0.89
C LEU A 56 -8.43 2.27 2.19
N LYS A 57 -8.03 3.55 2.15
CA LYS A 57 -8.15 4.44 3.33
C LYS A 57 -9.60 4.61 3.75
N THR A 58 -10.51 4.75 2.78
CA THR A 58 -11.94 4.93 3.06
C THR A 58 -12.52 3.67 3.69
N GLU A 59 -12.23 2.50 3.12
CA GLU A 59 -12.67 1.19 3.61
C GLU A 59 -12.12 0.91 5.02
N ILE A 60 -10.82 1.14 5.25
CA ILE A 60 -10.22 1.01 6.60
C ILE A 60 -10.88 1.96 7.60
N SER A 61 -11.17 3.20 7.21
CA SER A 61 -11.80 4.19 8.09
C SER A 61 -13.25 3.84 8.40
N GLU A 62 -13.95 3.18 7.47
CA GLU A 62 -15.31 2.71 7.64
C GLU A 62 -15.35 1.50 8.56
N THR A 63 -14.48 0.51 8.34
CA THR A 63 -14.32 -0.67 9.23
C THR A 63 -13.99 -0.24 10.66
N LEU A 64 -13.03 0.67 10.85
CA LEU A 64 -12.69 1.20 12.17
C LEU A 64 -13.85 1.92 12.86
N ARG A 65 -14.71 2.62 12.11
CA ARG A 65 -15.90 3.28 12.66
C ARG A 65 -16.99 2.28 13.03
N GLU A 66 -17.17 1.24 12.22
CA GLU A 66 -18.13 0.17 12.49
C GLU A 66 -17.73 -0.57 13.77
N GLU A 67 -16.46 -0.97 13.87
CA GLU A 67 -15.89 -1.67 15.03
C GLU A 67 -15.96 -0.81 16.30
N LEU A 68 -15.59 0.48 16.22
CA LEU A 68 -15.72 1.40 17.36
C LEU A 68 -17.19 1.59 17.81
N ARG A 69 -18.14 1.58 16.87
CA ARG A 69 -19.58 1.64 17.20
C ARG A 69 -20.07 0.37 17.86
N GLU A 70 -19.60 -0.80 17.43
CA GLU A 70 -19.94 -2.09 18.05
C GLU A 70 -19.40 -2.15 19.48
N THR A 71 -18.14 -1.78 19.70
CA THR A 71 -17.56 -1.71 21.05
C THR A 71 -18.29 -0.71 21.94
N LEU A 72 -18.62 0.48 21.44
CA LEU A 72 -19.36 1.49 22.22
C LEU A 72 -20.79 1.02 22.53
N ARG A 73 -21.43 0.29 21.62
CA ARG A 73 -22.77 -0.28 21.85
C ARG A 73 -22.73 -1.42 22.87
N GLU A 74 -21.69 -2.24 22.88
CA GLU A 74 -21.47 -3.25 23.92
C GLU A 74 -21.17 -2.62 25.28
N GLU A 75 -20.37 -1.54 25.34
CA GLU A 75 -20.13 -0.81 26.60
C GLU A 75 -21.39 -0.08 27.11
N THR A 76 -22.18 0.52 26.22
CA THR A 76 -23.42 1.22 26.59
C THR A 76 -24.52 0.24 27.01
N SER A 77 -24.57 -0.96 26.43
CA SER A 77 -25.48 -2.04 26.83
C SER A 77 -25.10 -2.68 28.18
N LYS A 78 -23.85 -2.56 28.63
CA LYS A 78 -23.39 -3.08 29.93
C LYS A 78 -23.47 -2.06 31.07
N THR A 79 -23.71 -0.78 30.77
CA THR A 79 -23.62 0.31 31.76
C THR A 79 -24.99 0.90 32.18
N SER A 80 -26.12 0.55 31.54
CA SER A 80 -27.42 1.20 31.83
C SER A 80 -28.46 0.37 32.60
N GLU A 81 -28.13 -0.79 33.16
CA GLU A 81 -29.08 -1.55 34.01
C GLU A 81 -28.40 -2.04 35.29
N SER A 82 -28.15 -1.11 36.20
CA SER A 82 -27.96 -1.44 37.62
C SER A 82 -28.66 -0.38 38.45
N GLU A 83 -29.94 -0.17 38.17
CA GLU A 83 -30.84 0.38 39.19
C GLU A 83 -30.95 -0.70 40.26
N THR A 84 -30.24 -0.53 41.36
CA THR A 84 -30.46 -1.34 42.56
C THR A 84 -31.83 -0.97 43.12
N GLU A 85 -32.89 -1.58 42.59
CA GLU A 85 -34.22 -1.56 43.19
C GLU A 85 -34.16 -2.31 44.52
N THR A 86 -34.01 -1.56 45.61
CA THR A 86 -34.16 -2.08 46.96
C THR A 86 -35.65 -2.31 47.25
N THR A 87 -36.15 -3.51 46.97
CA THR A 87 -37.49 -3.93 47.40
C THR A 87 -37.46 -4.40 48.84
N ASN A 88 -38.04 -3.62 49.76
CA ASN A 88 -38.26 -4.05 51.14
C ASN A 88 -39.45 -5.03 51.18
N VAL A 89 -39.16 -6.32 51.32
CA VAL A 89 -40.19 -7.35 51.47
C VAL A 89 -40.38 -7.65 52.95
N THR A 90 -41.59 -7.41 53.47
CA THR A 90 -41.95 -7.66 54.87
C THR A 90 -42.92 -8.83 54.97
N GLY A 91 -42.65 -9.78 55.86
CA GLY A 91 -43.52 -10.93 56.13
C GLY A 91 -43.13 -11.62 57.43
N SER A 92 -44.05 -12.41 58.01
CA SER A 92 -43.77 -13.23 59.19
C SER A 92 -43.61 -14.70 58.79
N ILE A 93 -42.63 -15.37 59.40
CA ILE A 93 -42.48 -16.83 59.32
C ILE A 93 -42.68 -17.35 60.73
N GLU A 94 -43.87 -17.89 61.01
CA GLU A 94 -44.14 -18.57 62.26
C GLU A 94 -43.76 -20.05 62.10
N ALA A 95 -42.59 -20.40 62.66
CA ALA A 95 -42.14 -21.78 62.79
C ALA A 95 -42.57 -22.32 64.16
N GLU A 96 -43.28 -23.44 64.19
CA GLU A 96 -43.52 -24.19 65.43
C GLU A 96 -42.20 -24.82 65.91
N GLU A 97 -42.03 -24.93 67.22
CA GLU A 97 -40.82 -25.47 67.85
C GLU A 97 -40.47 -26.86 67.24
N GLY A 98 -39.34 -26.93 66.53
CA GLY A 98 -38.85 -28.15 65.89
C GLY A 98 -39.31 -28.43 64.45
N LYS A 99 -40.12 -27.56 63.82
CA LYS A 99 -40.49 -27.68 62.39
C LYS A 99 -39.82 -26.58 61.55
N GLU A 100 -39.04 -26.98 60.57
CA GLU A 100 -38.42 -26.05 59.61
C GLU A 100 -39.46 -25.49 58.63
N LYS A 101 -39.41 -24.17 58.41
CA LYS A 101 -40.11 -23.50 57.31
C LYS A 101 -39.12 -22.69 56.48
N SER A 102 -39.32 -22.69 55.17
CA SER A 102 -38.51 -21.90 54.24
C SER A 102 -39.38 -21.04 53.33
N VAL A 103 -38.86 -19.88 52.97
CA VAL A 103 -39.45 -18.95 51.99
C VAL A 103 -38.34 -18.48 51.06
N THR A 104 -38.58 -18.52 49.75
CA THR A 104 -37.64 -18.04 48.73
C THR A 104 -38.17 -16.76 48.09
N ILE A 105 -37.39 -15.68 48.17
CA ILE A 105 -37.69 -14.38 47.58
C ILE A 105 -36.46 -13.93 46.78
N GLY A 106 -36.63 -13.64 45.49
CA GLY A 106 -35.57 -13.07 44.65
C GLY A 106 -34.27 -13.89 44.63
N GLY A 107 -34.35 -15.22 44.69
CA GLY A 107 -33.18 -16.10 44.74
C GLY A 107 -32.52 -16.22 46.12
N THR A 108 -33.06 -15.57 47.15
CA THR A 108 -32.66 -15.76 48.55
C THR A 108 -33.68 -16.64 49.26
N THR A 109 -33.24 -17.78 49.77
CA THR A 109 -34.03 -18.66 50.63
C THR A 109 -33.74 -18.34 52.09
N ILE A 110 -34.79 -18.03 52.83
CA ILE A 110 -34.78 -17.80 54.27
C ILE A 110 -35.36 -19.04 54.92
N THR A 111 -34.61 -19.68 55.81
CA THR A 111 -35.05 -20.88 56.54
C THR A 111 -35.08 -20.58 58.03
N SER A 112 -36.16 -20.92 58.71
CA SER A 112 -36.30 -20.77 60.17
C SER A 112 -36.85 -22.04 60.82
N ASN A 113 -36.33 -22.36 62.00
CA ASN A 113 -36.78 -23.47 62.86
C ASN A 113 -37.25 -23.00 64.25
N GLY A 114 -37.59 -21.71 64.39
CA GLY A 114 -38.02 -21.10 65.65
C GLY A 114 -36.88 -20.62 66.56
N ALA A 115 -35.72 -21.28 66.56
CA ALA A 115 -34.54 -20.88 67.34
C ALA A 115 -33.44 -20.23 66.51
N ASN A 116 -33.37 -20.55 65.22
CA ASN A 116 -32.34 -20.09 64.30
C ASN A 116 -32.94 -19.64 62.97
N VAL A 117 -32.30 -18.67 62.31
CA VAL A 117 -32.65 -18.18 60.97
C VAL A 117 -31.40 -18.24 60.10
N SER A 118 -31.50 -18.85 58.92
CA SER A 118 -30.41 -18.92 57.93
C SER A 118 -30.86 -18.34 56.59
N PHE A 119 -29.90 -17.75 55.87
CA PHE A 119 -30.11 -17.11 54.58
C PHE A 119 -29.16 -17.76 53.56
N SER A 120 -29.70 -18.14 52.40
CA SER A 120 -28.94 -18.69 51.29
C SER A 120 -29.35 -18.03 49.98
N THR A 121 -28.42 -17.33 49.32
CA THR A 121 -28.67 -16.64 48.05
C THR A 121 -28.02 -17.41 46.90
N SER A 122 -28.82 -17.83 45.90
CA SER A 122 -28.36 -18.63 44.77
C SER A 122 -27.69 -17.81 43.66
N ASN A 123 -28.06 -16.53 43.52
CA ASN A 123 -27.70 -15.74 42.32
C ASN A 123 -26.27 -15.21 42.31
N THR A 124 -25.63 -15.04 43.47
CA THR A 124 -24.28 -14.45 43.54
C THR A 124 -23.22 -15.42 43.03
N LYS A 125 -23.33 -16.72 43.36
CA LYS A 125 -22.30 -17.71 43.00
C LYS A 125 -22.28 -18.04 41.50
N THR A 126 -23.42 -18.02 40.84
CA THR A 126 -23.53 -18.21 39.38
C THR A 126 -23.04 -16.98 38.64
N SER A 127 -23.42 -15.77 39.04
CA SER A 127 -22.95 -14.55 38.40
C SER A 127 -21.44 -14.34 38.55
N THR A 128 -20.84 -14.70 39.69
CA THR A 128 -19.38 -14.63 39.85
C THR A 128 -18.64 -15.54 38.87
N LYS A 129 -19.13 -16.78 38.67
CA LYS A 129 -18.52 -17.70 37.70
C LYS A 129 -18.67 -17.23 36.26
N GLU A 130 -19.82 -16.66 35.93
CA GLU A 130 -20.08 -16.09 34.61
C GLU A 130 -19.12 -14.92 34.34
N PHE A 131 -18.98 -13.98 35.29
CA PHE A 131 -18.03 -12.87 35.16
C PHE A 131 -16.58 -13.32 35.10
N GLU A 132 -16.20 -14.36 35.86
CA GLU A 132 -14.86 -14.93 35.80
C GLU A 132 -14.56 -15.54 34.42
N SER A 133 -15.54 -16.25 33.84
CA SER A 133 -15.43 -16.78 32.48
C SER A 133 -15.29 -15.68 31.43
N GLN A 134 -16.11 -14.63 31.52
CA GLN A 134 -16.03 -13.48 30.61
C GLN A 134 -14.70 -12.73 30.72
N LEU A 135 -14.17 -12.56 31.94
CA LEU A 135 -12.85 -11.96 32.14
C LEU A 135 -11.74 -12.80 31.51
N GLN A 136 -11.82 -14.13 31.64
CA GLN A 136 -10.84 -15.03 31.05
C GLN A 136 -10.88 -14.98 29.53
N GLU A 137 -12.06 -14.97 28.94
CA GLU A 137 -12.25 -14.83 27.49
C GLU A 137 -11.70 -13.50 26.98
N LEU A 138 -12.06 -12.39 27.64
CA LEU A 138 -11.59 -11.06 27.24
C LEU A 138 -10.07 -10.94 27.35
N THR A 139 -9.47 -11.57 28.37
CA THR A 139 -8.01 -11.63 28.51
C THR A 139 -7.35 -12.40 27.36
N GLN A 140 -7.94 -13.50 26.92
CA GLN A 140 -7.44 -14.28 25.77
C GLN A 140 -7.57 -13.50 24.47
N GLN A 141 -8.70 -12.82 24.25
CA GLN A 141 -8.91 -11.97 23.07
C GLN A 141 -7.87 -10.85 23.01
N LEU A 142 -7.64 -10.13 24.12
CA LEU A 142 -6.64 -9.07 24.22
C LEU A 142 -5.22 -9.59 23.92
N GLN A 143 -4.89 -10.79 24.41
CA GLN A 143 -3.59 -11.40 24.14
C GLN A 143 -3.42 -11.79 22.66
N SER A 144 -4.48 -12.29 22.03
CA SER A 144 -4.51 -12.61 20.59
C SER A 144 -4.32 -11.36 19.74
N GLU A 145 -5.09 -10.30 20.02
CA GLU A 145 -5.03 -9.03 19.30
C GLU A 145 -3.65 -8.37 19.42
N ARG A 146 -3.03 -8.44 20.62
CA ARG A 146 -1.67 -7.96 20.83
C ARG A 146 -0.63 -8.71 20.00
N SER A 147 -0.79 -10.03 19.87
CA SER A 147 0.07 -10.85 19.01
C SER A 147 -0.12 -10.49 17.54
N LEU A 148 -1.36 -10.30 17.10
CA LEU A 148 -1.67 -9.88 15.73
C LEU A 148 -1.03 -8.52 15.41
N THR A 149 -1.15 -7.56 16.33
CA THR A 149 -0.55 -6.23 16.21
C THR A 149 0.98 -6.30 16.06
N GLN A 150 1.65 -7.15 16.84
CA GLN A 150 3.10 -7.35 16.72
C GLN A 150 3.50 -7.98 15.38
N SER A 151 2.70 -8.93 14.89
CA SER A 151 2.92 -9.56 13.58
C SER A 151 2.78 -8.53 12.45
N LEU A 152 1.69 -7.76 12.45
CA LEU A 152 1.47 -6.68 11.47
C LEU A 152 2.57 -5.62 11.52
N GLN A 153 3.03 -5.22 12.71
CA GLN A 153 4.12 -4.27 12.85
C GLN A 153 5.43 -4.79 12.24
N THR A 154 5.69 -6.09 12.37
CA THR A 154 6.85 -6.74 11.76
C THR A 154 6.74 -6.74 10.23
N GLU A 155 5.57 -7.05 9.70
CA GLU A 155 5.31 -7.03 8.25
C GLU A 155 5.43 -5.64 7.65
N VAL A 156 4.89 -4.62 8.31
CA VAL A 156 5.03 -3.20 7.90
C VAL A 156 6.50 -2.79 7.84
N ASN A 157 7.30 -3.18 8.84
CA ASN A 157 8.73 -2.88 8.85
C ASN A 157 9.47 -3.60 7.70
N SER A 158 9.11 -4.84 7.40
CA SER A 158 9.64 -5.60 6.27
C SER A 158 9.34 -4.91 4.94
N LEU A 159 8.07 -4.57 4.69
CA LEU A 159 7.63 -3.87 3.48
C LEU A 159 8.32 -2.49 3.34
N LYS A 160 8.52 -1.77 4.44
CA LYS A 160 9.26 -0.50 4.44
C LYS A 160 10.71 -0.70 4.00
N SER A 161 11.36 -1.74 4.49
CA SER A 161 12.74 -2.09 4.08
C SER A 161 12.80 -2.45 2.60
N GLU A 162 11.88 -3.28 2.13
CA GLU A 162 11.79 -3.66 0.72
C GLU A 162 11.53 -2.46 -0.20
N ASN A 163 10.68 -1.52 0.21
CA ASN A 163 10.45 -0.28 -0.52
C ASN A 163 11.72 0.57 -0.66
N VAL A 164 12.51 0.69 0.41
CA VAL A 164 13.81 1.38 0.38
C VAL A 164 14.77 0.67 -0.57
N PHE A 165 14.83 -0.66 -0.52
CA PHE A 165 15.65 -1.46 -1.42
C PHE A 165 15.26 -1.22 -2.88
N ILE A 166 13.97 -1.38 -3.23
CA ILE A 166 13.45 -1.17 -4.59
C ILE A 166 13.77 0.25 -5.08
N LYS A 167 13.58 1.28 -4.24
CA LYS A 167 13.93 2.67 -4.61
C LYS A 167 15.41 2.81 -4.95
N SER A 168 16.29 2.24 -4.13
CA SER A 168 17.73 2.31 -4.39
C SER A 168 18.12 1.56 -5.67
N GLU A 169 17.49 0.42 -5.96
CA GLU A 169 17.73 -0.34 -7.19
C GLU A 169 17.24 0.41 -8.42
N ILE A 170 16.08 1.07 -8.35
CA ILE A 170 15.57 1.94 -9.42
C ILE A 170 16.56 3.08 -9.70
N GLU A 171 17.10 3.72 -8.65
CA GLU A 171 18.08 4.80 -8.80
C GLU A 171 19.40 4.29 -9.40
N ARG A 172 19.85 3.10 -9.00
CA ARG A 172 21.02 2.42 -9.57
C ARG A 172 20.84 2.10 -11.06
N LEU A 173 19.66 1.59 -11.44
CA LEU A 173 19.33 1.30 -12.84
C LEU A 173 19.26 2.58 -13.66
N ARG A 174 18.64 3.65 -13.13
CA ARG A 174 18.56 4.96 -13.79
C ARG A 174 19.93 5.57 -14.04
N THR A 175 20.81 5.54 -13.05
CA THR A 175 22.19 6.04 -13.19
C THR A 175 23.03 5.18 -14.13
N SER A 176 22.76 3.88 -14.22
CA SER A 176 23.43 2.98 -15.16
C SER A 176 22.98 3.22 -16.61
N GLN A 177 21.68 3.40 -16.84
CA GLN A 177 21.16 3.75 -18.17
C GLN A 177 21.61 5.13 -18.63
N SER A 178 21.66 6.13 -17.74
CA SER A 178 22.15 7.47 -18.11
C SER A 178 23.62 7.45 -18.50
N LYS A 179 24.46 6.66 -17.82
CA LYS A 179 25.86 6.44 -18.19
C LYS A 179 25.99 5.73 -19.54
N GLN A 180 25.15 4.73 -19.82
CA GLN A 180 25.20 3.98 -21.08
C GLN A 180 24.77 4.85 -22.28
N THR A 181 23.68 5.60 -22.15
CA THR A 181 23.20 6.52 -23.20
C THR A 181 24.20 7.64 -23.46
N THR A 182 24.85 8.18 -22.42
CA THR A 182 25.90 9.20 -22.57
C THR A 182 27.11 8.64 -23.33
N LYS A 183 27.59 7.44 -22.98
CA LYS A 183 28.72 6.79 -23.67
C LYS A 183 28.41 6.50 -25.15
N ARG A 184 27.20 6.01 -25.46
CA ARG A 184 26.79 5.68 -26.83
C ARG A 184 26.62 6.91 -27.71
N ASN A 185 26.04 7.98 -27.16
CA ASN A 185 25.84 9.22 -27.90
C ASN A 185 27.17 9.95 -28.14
N PHE A 186 28.09 9.92 -27.18
CA PHE A 186 29.42 10.52 -27.34
C PHE A 186 30.25 9.83 -28.41
N THR A 187 30.24 8.49 -28.49
CA THR A 187 31.01 7.77 -29.51
C THR A 187 30.46 7.99 -30.92
N LEU A 188 29.14 8.03 -31.09
CA LEU A 188 28.52 8.28 -32.40
C LEU A 188 28.77 9.70 -32.92
N THR A 189 28.61 10.73 -32.08
CA THR A 189 28.86 12.11 -32.50
C THR A 189 30.33 12.35 -32.82
N THR A 190 31.25 11.79 -32.03
CA THR A 190 32.69 11.90 -32.28
C THR A 190 33.08 11.22 -33.60
N TRP A 191 32.55 10.02 -33.87
CA TRP A 191 32.76 9.34 -35.15
C TRP A 191 32.21 10.12 -36.35
N LEU A 192 31.02 10.70 -36.23
CA LEU A 192 30.44 11.53 -37.30
C LEU A 192 31.28 12.78 -37.59
N ILE A 193 31.84 13.42 -36.55
CA ILE A 193 32.75 14.55 -36.70
C ILE A 193 34.03 14.13 -37.42
N ILE A 194 34.64 13.01 -37.03
CA ILE A 194 35.86 12.47 -37.67
C ILE A 194 35.60 12.18 -39.16
N ILE A 195 34.49 11.51 -39.48
CA ILE A 195 34.11 11.22 -40.87
C ILE A 195 33.94 12.53 -41.66
N GLY A 196 33.28 13.54 -41.07
CA GLY A 196 33.13 14.87 -41.67
C GLY A 196 34.47 15.53 -42.00
N PHE A 197 35.43 15.49 -41.08
CA PHE A 197 36.78 16.03 -41.31
C PHE A 197 37.52 15.30 -42.43
N VAL A 198 37.43 13.96 -42.49
CA VAL A 198 38.07 13.17 -43.56
C VAL A 198 37.48 13.52 -44.93
N VAL A 199 36.15 13.64 -45.02
CA VAL A 199 35.49 14.05 -46.27
C VAL A 199 35.91 15.46 -46.68
N LEU A 200 35.96 16.40 -45.74
CA LEU A 200 36.41 17.77 -46.00
C LEU A 200 37.87 17.81 -46.48
N ALA A 201 38.76 17.05 -45.85
CA ALA A 201 40.17 16.95 -46.23
C ALA A 201 40.32 16.35 -47.65
N LEU A 202 39.56 15.32 -47.99
CA LEU A 202 39.54 14.74 -49.34
C LEU A 202 39.02 15.72 -50.39
N LEU A 203 37.99 16.51 -50.06
CA LEU A 203 37.48 17.57 -50.94
C LEU A 203 38.52 18.67 -51.14
N ALA A 204 39.16 19.15 -50.07
CA ALA A 204 40.22 20.16 -50.13
C ALA A 204 41.44 19.64 -50.92
N TYR A 205 41.83 18.38 -50.72
CA TYR A 205 42.89 17.73 -51.48
C TYR A 205 42.56 17.66 -52.97
N LYS A 206 41.34 17.23 -53.31
CA LYS A 206 40.85 17.16 -54.70
C LYS A 206 40.80 18.54 -55.35
N PHE A 207 40.41 19.57 -54.59
CA PHE A 207 40.35 20.96 -55.06
C PHE A 207 41.75 21.53 -55.31
N ARG A 208 42.70 21.33 -54.38
CA ARG A 208 44.11 21.71 -54.57
C ARG A 208 44.75 21.03 -55.79
N ARG A 209 44.44 19.75 -56.02
CA ARG A 209 44.98 19.01 -57.17
C ARG A 209 44.46 19.54 -58.51
N LYS A 210 43.22 20.05 -58.55
CA LYS A 210 42.67 20.72 -59.75
C LYS A 210 43.30 22.09 -60.00
N LEU A 211 43.60 22.85 -58.95
CA LEU A 211 44.21 24.18 -59.07
C LEU A 211 45.67 24.15 -59.55
N LYS A 212 46.40 23.05 -59.37
CA LYS A 212 47.77 22.89 -59.90
C LYS A 212 47.84 22.55 -61.40
N PHE A 213 46.69 22.39 -62.06
CA PHE A 213 46.60 21.99 -63.47
C PHE A 213 46.03 23.10 -64.39
N ILE A 214 45.87 24.31 -63.84
CA ILE A 214 45.61 25.57 -64.57
C ILE A 214 46.85 26.44 -64.36
#